data_AF-A0A5B1LBI0-F1
#
_entry.id   AF-A0A5B1LBI0-F1
#
_cell.length_a   1.000
_cell.length_b   1.000
_cell.length_c   1.000
_cell.angle_alpha   90.00
_cell.angle_beta   90.00
_cell.angle_gamma   90.00
#
_symmetry.space_group_name_H-M   'P 1'
#
loop_
_entity.id
_entity.type
_entity.pdbx_description
1 polymer ?
#
loop_
_entity_poly.entity_id
_entity_poly.type
_entity_poly.pdbx_seq_one_letter_code
_entity_poly.pdbx_strand_id
1 'polypeptide(L)'
;MTLCIMSYFMEDVDLNTYMYYLHMNYPFWMTDDAYGINKERRGEIMMYANQQLLARMRLERLSHKMCDVKPMMWNEPLETGYWPKIRLPSGDEMP
;
A
#
# COMPACT_ATOMS: atom_id res chain seq x y z
N MET A 1 -2.51 -19.66 2.66
CA MET A 1 -3.03 -20.06 1.32
C MET A 1 -3.85 -18.96 0.62
N THR A 2 -4.32 -17.94 1.33
CA THR A 2 -5.19 -16.86 0.82
C THR A 2 -4.48 -15.78 -0.01
N LEU A 3 -3.17 -15.54 0.18
CA LEU A 3 -2.42 -14.50 -0.53
C LEU A 3 -2.25 -14.77 -2.04
N CYS A 4 -2.15 -16.04 -2.45
CA CYS A 4 -1.86 -16.39 -3.85
C CYS A 4 -2.94 -15.88 -4.82
N ILE A 5 -4.21 -15.89 -4.40
CA ILE A 5 -5.34 -15.40 -5.22
C ILE A 5 -5.28 -13.88 -5.43
N MET A 6 -4.69 -13.11 -4.50
CA MET A 6 -4.58 -11.66 -4.61
C MET A 6 -3.27 -11.16 -5.24
N SER A 7 -2.38 -12.07 -5.65
CA SER A 7 -1.07 -11.72 -6.21
C SER A 7 -1.18 -10.75 -7.39
N TYR A 8 -2.12 -10.97 -8.32
CA TYR A 8 -2.33 -10.09 -9.47
C TYR A 8 -2.66 -8.65 -9.11
N PHE A 9 -3.26 -8.39 -7.93
CA PHE A 9 -3.59 -7.04 -7.49
C PHE A 9 -2.45 -6.43 -6.69
N MET A 10 -1.83 -7.20 -5.78
CA MET A 10 -0.77 -6.70 -4.89
C MET A 10 0.58 -6.54 -5.61
N GLU A 11 0.85 -7.37 -6.61
CA GLU A 11 2.08 -7.37 -7.41
C GLU A 11 1.89 -6.63 -8.75
N ASP A 12 0.75 -5.96 -8.95
CA ASP A 12 0.51 -5.14 -10.14
C ASP A 12 1.51 -3.96 -10.20
N VAL A 13 2.12 -3.77 -11.36
CA VAL A 13 3.14 -2.73 -11.54
C VAL A 13 2.51 -1.35 -11.44
N ASP A 14 1.36 -1.14 -12.08
CA ASP A 14 0.71 0.16 -12.14
C ASP A 14 0.19 0.60 -10.78
N LEU A 15 -0.35 -0.33 -9.98
CA LEU A 15 -0.79 -0.04 -8.61
C LEU A 15 0.38 0.38 -7.70
N ASN A 16 1.51 -0.32 -7.79
CA ASN A 16 2.71 0.01 -7.02
C ASN A 16 3.31 1.35 -7.48
N THR A 17 3.34 1.60 -8.79
CA THR A 17 3.77 2.86 -9.38
C THR A 17 2.85 4.03 -8.99
N TYR A 18 1.54 3.82 -8.89
CA TYR A 18 0.59 4.82 -8.39
C TYR A 18 0.94 5.28 -6.96
N MET A 19 1.20 4.33 -6.06
CA MET A 19 1.59 4.65 -4.69
C MET A 19 2.94 5.38 -4.61
N TYR A 20 3.89 5.02 -5.48
CA TYR A 20 5.15 5.71 -5.60
C TYR A 20 4.97 7.18 -6.03
N TYR A 21 4.18 7.44 -7.08
CA TYR A 21 3.91 8.81 -7.54
C TYR A 21 3.13 9.64 -6.52
N LEU A 22 2.20 9.04 -5.77
CA LEU A 22 1.49 9.73 -4.71
C LEU A 22 2.46 10.29 -3.66
N HIS A 23 3.44 9.48 -3.24
CA HIS A 23 4.45 9.90 -2.28
C HIS A 23 5.47 10.87 -2.88
N MET A 24 5.82 10.75 -4.16
CA MET A 24 6.67 11.74 -4.83
C MET A 24 6.01 13.11 -4.95
N ASN A 25 4.71 13.15 -5.23
CA ASN A 25 3.93 14.39 -5.32
C ASN A 25 3.69 15.01 -3.94
N TYR A 26 3.55 14.19 -2.89
CA TYR A 26 3.31 14.65 -1.51
C TYR A 26 4.34 14.08 -0.50
N PRO A 27 5.64 14.39 -0.65
CA PRO A 27 6.73 13.72 0.08
C PRO A 27 6.74 14.05 1.57
N PHE A 28 6.48 13.06 2.43
CA PHE A 28 6.22 13.23 3.89
C PHE A 28 7.29 14.06 4.64
N TRP A 29 8.53 14.06 4.17
CA TRP A 29 9.66 14.76 4.76
C TRP A 29 9.80 16.23 4.31
N MET A 30 9.10 16.66 3.27
CA MET A 30 9.18 18.03 2.77
C MET A 30 8.17 18.94 3.48
N THR A 31 8.67 20.02 4.07
CA THR A 31 7.89 21.00 4.86
C THR A 31 7.55 22.28 4.11
N ASP A 32 8.33 22.61 3.08
CA ASP A 32 8.25 23.85 2.31
C ASP A 32 7.45 23.68 1.02
N ASP A 33 6.78 24.76 0.60
CA ASP A 33 5.94 24.82 -0.62
C ASP A 33 6.79 24.96 -1.89
N ALA A 34 7.87 24.18 -2.00
CA ALA A 34 8.82 24.24 -3.12
C ALA A 34 8.14 24.08 -4.51
N TYR A 35 6.94 23.48 -4.54
CA TYR A 35 6.18 23.20 -5.75
C TYR A 35 4.84 23.97 -5.84
N GLY A 36 4.56 24.91 -4.92
CA GLY A 36 3.28 25.64 -4.90
C GLY A 36 2.05 24.73 -4.69
N ILE A 37 2.27 23.55 -4.11
CA ILE A 37 1.24 22.55 -3.85
C ILE A 37 0.43 23.00 -2.62
N ASN A 38 -0.89 22.84 -2.65
CA ASN A 38 -1.76 23.26 -1.56
C ASN A 38 -1.49 22.45 -0.28
N LYS A 39 -0.71 23.04 0.62
CA LYS A 39 -0.27 22.44 1.90
C LYS A 39 -1.42 22.07 2.82
N GLU A 40 -2.50 22.86 2.81
CA GLU A 40 -3.63 22.69 3.74
C GLU A 40 -4.40 21.39 3.51
N ARG A 41 -4.47 20.93 2.26
CA ARG A 41 -5.26 19.74 1.86
C ARG A 41 -4.44 18.46 1.78
N ARG A 42 -3.16 18.52 2.08
CA ARG A 42 -2.25 17.39 1.93
C ARG A 42 -2.65 16.18 2.78
N GLY A 43 -3.04 16.41 4.04
CA GLY A 43 -3.52 15.35 4.93
C GLY A 43 -4.82 14.73 4.42
N GLU A 44 -5.75 15.55 3.92
CA GLU A 44 -7.02 15.11 3.31
C GLU A 44 -6.76 14.20 2.10
N ILE A 45 -5.90 14.63 1.18
CA ILE A 45 -5.56 13.86 -0.03
C ILE A 45 -4.92 12.52 0.34
N MET A 46 -3.96 12.53 1.27
CA MET A 46 -3.29 11.30 1.68
C MET A 46 -4.28 10.32 2.35
N MET A 47 -5.12 10.81 3.27
CA MET A 47 -6.17 9.98 3.89
C MET A 47 -7.13 9.41 2.84
N TYR A 48 -7.61 10.27 1.94
CA TYR A 48 -8.56 9.89 0.89
C TYR A 48 -7.97 8.84 -0.07
N ALA A 49 -6.73 9.02 -0.51
CA ALA A 49 -6.06 8.07 -1.39
C ALA A 49 -5.89 6.68 -0.73
N ASN A 50 -5.50 6.65 0.55
CA ASN A 50 -5.37 5.39 1.31
C ASN A 50 -6.73 4.73 1.53
N GLN A 51 -7.77 5.51 1.85
CA GLN A 51 -9.13 5.00 1.99
C GLN A 51 -9.66 4.41 0.68
N GLN A 52 -9.41 5.08 -0.45
CA GLN A 52 -9.81 4.62 -1.77
C GLN A 52 -9.09 3.32 -2.16
N LEU A 53 -7.80 3.20 -1.85
CA LEU A 53 -7.03 1.98 -2.08
C LEU A 53 -7.56 0.81 -1.24
N LEU A 54 -7.85 1.05 0.04
CA LEU A 54 -8.42 0.05 0.94
C LEU A 54 -9.80 -0.42 0.43
N ALA A 55 -10.64 0.52 -0.02
CA ALA A 55 -11.94 0.20 -0.60
C ALA A 55 -11.80 -0.65 -1.88
N ARG A 56 -10.84 -0.31 -2.75
CA ARG A 56 -10.57 -1.10 -3.97
C ARG A 56 -10.12 -2.52 -3.62
N MET A 57 -9.17 -2.67 -2.69
CA MET A 57 -8.71 -3.98 -2.24
C MET A 57 -9.86 -4.79 -1.62
N ARG A 58 -10.75 -4.16 -0.85
CA ARG A 58 -11.94 -4.81 -0.29
C ARG A 58 -12.86 -5.36 -1.38
N LEU A 59 -13.07 -4.63 -2.47
CA LEU A 59 -13.88 -5.11 -3.61
C LEU A 59 -13.27 -6.36 -4.26
N GLU A 60 -11.95 -6.38 -4.47
CA GLU A 60 -11.25 -7.56 -5.00
C GLU A 60 -11.36 -8.77 -4.06
N ARG A 61 -11.36 -8.54 -2.74
CA ARG A 61 -11.56 -9.61 -1.78
C ARG A 61 -12.97 -10.19 -1.83
N LEU A 62 -13.97 -9.33 -1.95
CA LEU A 62 -15.37 -9.72 -2.05
C LEU A 62 -15.65 -10.52 -3.34
N SER A 63 -15.05 -10.15 -4.48
CA SER A 63 -15.19 -10.92 -5.72
C SER A 63 -14.63 -12.34 -5.60
N HIS A 64 -13.60 -12.52 -4.77
CA HIS A 64 -13.02 -13.83 -4.46
C HIS A 64 -13.63 -14.51 -3.22
N LYS A 65 -14.77 -14.02 -2.72
CA LYS A 65 -15.47 -14.56 -1.54
C LYS A 65 -14.61 -14.63 -0.28
N MET A 66 -13.65 -13.72 -0.13
CA MET A 66 -12.82 -13.59 1.07
C MET A 66 -13.47 -12.66 2.08
N CYS A 67 -13.19 -12.89 3.37
CA CYS A 67 -13.63 -12.00 4.45
C CYS A 67 -12.97 -10.61 4.36
N ASP A 68 -13.59 -9.63 5.01
CA ASP A 68 -13.03 -8.29 5.17
C ASP A 68 -11.64 -8.28 5.81
N VAL A 69 -10.90 -7.19 5.57
CA VAL A 69 -9.57 -6.98 6.13
C VAL A 69 -9.73 -6.65 7.62
N LYS A 70 -9.12 -7.47 8.47
CA LYS A 70 -9.10 -7.21 9.92
C LYS A 70 -8.06 -6.11 10.23
N PRO A 71 -8.33 -5.21 11.19
CA PRO A 71 -7.32 -4.29 11.68
C PRO A 71 -6.18 -5.06 12.35
N MET A 72 -4.96 -4.59 12.15
CA MET A 72 -3.77 -5.17 12.78
C MET A 72 -3.69 -4.77 14.25
N MET A 73 -3.47 -5.76 15.13
CA MET A 73 -3.21 -5.53 16.55
C MET A 73 -1.74 -5.80 16.86
N TRP A 74 -1.06 -4.82 17.49
CA TRP A 74 0.38 -4.91 17.78
C TRP A 74 0.75 -5.96 18.84
N ASN A 75 -0.22 -6.39 19.66
CA ASN A 75 0.00 -7.32 20.76
C ASN A 75 -0.13 -8.79 20.35
N GLU A 76 -0.60 -9.06 19.12
CA GLU A 76 -0.83 -10.41 18.62
C GLU A 76 0.17 -10.77 17.53
N PRO A 77 0.59 -12.05 17.43
CA PRO A 77 1.43 -12.49 16.33
C PRO A 77 0.69 -12.37 14.99
N LEU A 78 1.41 -11.95 13.96
CA LEU A 78 0.89 -11.89 12.58
C LEU A 78 0.58 -13.31 12.07
N GLU A 79 -0.70 -13.60 11.83
CA GLU A 79 -1.15 -14.89 11.29
C GLU A 79 -0.63 -15.16 9.87
N THR A 80 -0.45 -14.09 9.07
CA THR A 80 -0.09 -14.17 7.65
C THR A 80 1.24 -13.50 7.37
N GLY A 81 2.28 -14.31 7.16
CA GLY A 81 3.56 -13.83 6.64
C GLY A 81 3.52 -13.57 5.12
N TYR A 82 4.46 -12.76 4.63
CA TYR A 82 4.69 -12.51 3.21
C TYR A 82 6.15 -12.80 2.89
N TRP A 83 6.40 -13.51 1.78
CA TRP A 83 7.74 -13.79 1.28
C TRP A 83 7.98 -12.96 0.02
N PRO A 84 8.61 -11.78 0.13
CA PRO A 84 8.94 -10.96 -1.03
C PRO A 84 9.99 -11.69 -1.86
N LYS A 85 9.64 -12.16 -3.05
CA LYS A 85 10.57 -12.81 -3.99
C LYS A 85 11.47 -11.77 -4.69
N ILE A 86 12.04 -10.85 -3.92
CA ILE A 86 12.84 -9.71 -4.39
C ILE A 86 14.25 -9.88 -3.83
N ARG A 87 15.26 -9.60 -4.66
CA ARG A 87 16.66 -9.52 -4.24
C ARG A 87 17.12 -8.08 -4.22
N LEU A 88 17.88 -7.73 -3.18
CA LEU A 88 18.52 -6.44 -3.04
C LEU A 88 19.66 -6.30 -4.05
N PRO A 89 20.08 -5.06 -4.38
CA PRO A 89 21.29 -4.83 -5.18
C PRO A 89 22.56 -5.44 -4.58
N SER A 90 22.59 -5.70 -3.27
CA SER A 90 23.69 -6.40 -2.58
C SER A 90 23.77 -7.90 -2.91
N GLY A 91 22.72 -8.48 -3.51
CA GLY A 91 22.59 -9.91 -3.78
C GLY A 91 21.83 -10.69 -2.70
N ASP A 92 21.60 -10.09 -1.54
CA ASP A 92 20.83 -10.69 -0.45
C ASP A 92 19.33 -10.72 -0.76
N GLU A 93 18.63 -11.71 -0.21
CA GLU A 93 17.17 -11.79 -0.30
C GLU A 93 16.51 -10.76 0.61
N MET A 94 15.39 -10.19 0.17
CA MET A 94 14.60 -9.30 1.01
C MET A 94 14.03 -10.09 2.20
N PRO A 95 14.16 -9.59 3.45
CA PRO A 95 13.67 -10.29 4.64
C PRO A 95 12.15 -10.45 4.69
#